data_AF-A0A2P6MW51-F1
#
_entry.id   AF-A0A2P6MW51-F1
#
_cell.length_a   1.000
_cell.length_b   1.000
_cell.length_c   1.000
_cell.angle_alpha   90.00
_cell.angle_beta   90.00
_cell.angle_gamma   90.00
#
_symmetry.space_group_name_H-M   'P 1'
#
loop_
_entity.id
_entity.type
_entity.pdbx_description
1 polymer ?
#
loop_
_entity_poly.entity_id
_entity_poly.type
_entity_poly.pdbx_seq_one_letter_code
_entity_poly.pdbx_strand_id
1 'polypeptide(L)'
;MGHKAFSLTLVFYEEGDPLSLILAIFTLAPLFIVGGFVAALIVRRELQMLYFFIGQLLNEVFNMVLKKVIREPRPPGAGKLGKTSYGMPSDHAQFMFFFAMFVTLLTLTKRISFPNKFVRAGVISSVYLLSVIVAYSRIYLGLHTWPQIIAGGIIGSITGAVYFYLLHVLASSFIRQHISKRILDHPLSRVFYIIDVSMIKGDLMEEEYNLWLRLADRKKK
;
A
#
# COMPACT_ATOMS: atom_id res chain seq x y z
N MET A 1 -4.77 -38.57 -6.31
CA MET A 1 -4.85 -37.39 -5.42
C MET A 1 -4.56 -36.15 -6.25
N GLY A 2 -5.39 -35.11 -6.19
CA GLY A 2 -5.21 -33.90 -7.01
C GLY A 2 -4.37 -32.86 -6.28
N HIS A 3 -3.31 -32.35 -6.93
CA HIS A 3 -2.54 -31.21 -6.42
C HIS A 3 -3.26 -29.91 -6.78
N LYS A 4 -3.35 -28.97 -5.83
CA LYS A 4 -3.85 -27.60 -6.05
C LYS A 4 -2.69 -26.63 -5.86
N ALA A 5 -2.45 -25.77 -6.85
CA ALA A 5 -1.46 -24.72 -6.73
C ALA A 5 -1.93 -23.62 -5.76
N PHE A 6 -0.99 -23.01 -5.04
CA PHE A 6 -1.30 -21.86 -4.19
C PHE A 6 -1.56 -20.63 -5.07
N SER A 7 -2.84 -20.30 -5.24
CA SER A 7 -3.30 -19.32 -6.24
C SER A 7 -2.89 -17.87 -5.98
N LEU A 8 -2.37 -17.56 -4.79
CA LEU A 8 -1.97 -16.20 -4.41
C LEU A 8 -0.61 -15.81 -4.99
N THR A 9 0.36 -16.73 -5.00
CA THR A 9 1.72 -16.49 -5.53
C THR A 9 1.92 -17.06 -6.92
N LEU A 10 0.93 -17.75 -7.47
CA LEU A 10 0.99 -18.33 -8.80
C LEU A 10 0.92 -17.21 -9.85
N VAL A 11 2.00 -17.05 -10.59
CA VAL A 11 2.13 -16.14 -11.73
C VAL A 11 2.48 -16.95 -12.96
N PHE A 12 1.88 -16.58 -14.09
CA PHE A 12 2.15 -17.20 -15.38
C PHE A 12 2.93 -16.21 -16.24
N TYR A 13 3.90 -16.72 -16.99
CA TYR A 13 4.67 -15.99 -17.99
C TYR A 13 4.81 -16.88 -19.24
N GLU A 14 5.14 -16.26 -20.37
CA GLU A 14 5.33 -16.95 -21.64
C GLU A 14 6.75 -17.49 -21.75
N GLU A 15 6.89 -18.78 -22.07
CA GLU A 15 8.20 -19.39 -22.26
C GLU A 15 8.89 -18.79 -23.50
N GLY A 16 10.16 -18.40 -23.35
CA GLY A 16 10.92 -17.74 -24.42
C GLY A 16 10.75 -16.23 -24.50
N ASP A 17 9.91 -15.61 -23.66
CA ASP A 17 9.77 -14.15 -23.54
C ASP A 17 10.33 -13.64 -22.19
N PRO A 18 11.56 -13.08 -22.16
CA PRO A 18 12.17 -12.54 -20.95
C PRO A 18 11.37 -11.37 -20.34
N LEU A 19 10.69 -10.57 -21.18
CA LEU A 19 9.92 -9.43 -20.68
C LEU A 19 8.68 -9.90 -19.93
N SER A 20 8.00 -10.94 -20.43
CA SER A 20 6.89 -11.61 -19.74
C SER A 20 7.31 -12.09 -18.35
N LEU A 21 8.49 -12.72 -18.24
CA LEU A 21 9.02 -13.17 -16.94
C LEU A 21 9.27 -12.00 -15.98
N ILE A 22 9.94 -10.95 -16.44
CA ILE A 22 10.22 -9.76 -15.62
C ILE A 22 8.92 -9.12 -15.14
N LEU A 23 7.96 -8.93 -16.04
CA LEU A 23 6.67 -8.33 -15.71
C LEU A 23 5.85 -9.22 -14.78
N ALA A 24 5.90 -10.54 -14.93
CA ALA A 24 5.28 -11.48 -14.01
C ALA A 24 5.84 -11.36 -12.59
N ILE A 25 7.16 -11.16 -12.43
CA ILE A 25 7.77 -10.89 -11.12
C ILE A 25 7.23 -9.58 -10.52
N PHE A 26 7.10 -8.52 -11.32
CA PHE A 26 6.54 -7.25 -10.84
C PHE A 26 5.09 -7.40 -10.33
N THR A 27 4.30 -8.34 -10.85
CA THR A 27 2.94 -8.58 -10.33
C THR A 27 2.91 -8.99 -8.85
N LEU A 28 4.03 -9.45 -8.28
CA LEU A 28 4.15 -9.80 -6.87
C LEU A 28 4.37 -8.58 -5.96
N ALA A 29 4.56 -7.37 -6.52
CA ALA A 29 4.79 -6.16 -5.73
C ALA A 29 3.73 -5.90 -4.64
N PRO A 30 2.41 -6.06 -4.88
CA PRO A 30 1.40 -5.93 -3.83
C PRO A 30 1.62 -6.88 -2.65
N LEU A 31 2.05 -8.12 -2.91
CA LEU A 31 2.36 -9.09 -1.86
C LEU A 31 3.54 -8.64 -1.00
N PHE A 32 4.61 -8.15 -1.64
CA PHE A 32 5.77 -7.59 -0.92
C PHE A 32 5.40 -6.34 -0.13
N ILE A 33 4.52 -5.49 -0.66
CA ILE A 33 4.02 -4.31 0.07
C ILE A 33 3.23 -4.75 1.31
N VAL A 34 2.36 -5.76 1.21
CA VAL A 34 1.65 -6.33 2.38
C VAL A 34 2.63 -6.90 3.40
N GLY A 35 3.65 -7.65 2.96
CA GLY A 35 4.71 -8.12 3.85
C GLY A 35 5.48 -6.97 4.51
N GLY A 36 5.75 -5.90 3.77
CA GLY A 36 6.36 -4.66 4.25
C GLY A 36 5.51 -3.95 5.30
N PHE A 37 4.19 -3.87 5.12
CA PHE A 37 3.26 -3.35 6.14
C PHE A 37 3.37 -4.16 7.44
N VAL A 38 3.31 -5.50 7.35
CA VAL A 38 3.39 -6.37 8.53
C VAL A 38 4.73 -6.20 9.24
N ALA A 39 5.83 -6.21 8.50
CA ALA A 39 7.17 -5.98 9.05
C ALA A 39 7.28 -4.61 9.72
N ALA A 40 6.81 -3.55 9.06
CA ALA A 40 6.80 -2.20 9.60
C ALA A 40 5.95 -2.11 10.88
N LEU A 41 4.78 -2.76 10.92
CA LEU A 41 3.93 -2.79 12.11
C LEU A 41 4.58 -3.50 13.30
N ILE A 42 5.30 -4.60 13.05
CA ILE A 42 6.03 -5.33 14.10
C ILE A 42 7.21 -4.50 14.63
N VAL A 43 7.96 -3.83 13.74
CA VAL A 43 9.19 -3.10 14.11
C VAL A 43 8.86 -1.73 14.69
N ARG A 44 8.03 -0.93 13.99
CA ARG A 44 7.70 0.46 14.37
C ARG A 44 6.56 0.55 15.36
N ARG A 45 5.57 -0.34 15.29
CA ARG A 45 4.37 -0.35 16.19
C ARG A 45 3.63 1.00 16.20
N GLU A 46 3.65 1.68 15.05
CA GLU A 46 3.07 3.00 14.88
C GLU A 46 1.62 2.94 14.40
N LEU A 47 0.73 3.67 15.08
CA LEU A 47 -0.69 3.73 14.70
C LEU A 47 -0.92 4.31 13.30
N GLN A 48 -0.08 5.26 12.86
CA GLN A 48 -0.20 5.81 11.49
C GLN A 48 0.02 4.73 10.43
N MET A 49 0.97 3.82 10.65
CA MET A 49 1.20 2.68 9.77
C MET A 49 0.03 1.70 9.82
N LEU A 50 -0.56 1.48 11.00
CA LEU A 50 -1.73 0.61 11.18
C LEU A 50 -2.94 1.16 10.41
N TYR A 51 -3.23 2.45 10.53
CA TYR A 51 -4.33 3.07 9.81
C TYR A 51 -4.12 3.05 8.30
N PHE A 52 -2.90 3.23 7.82
CA PHE A 52 -2.59 3.07 6.39
C PHE A 52 -2.86 1.62 5.94
N PHE A 53 -2.39 0.63 6.68
CA PHE A 53 -2.61 -0.78 6.34
C PHE A 53 -4.10 -1.14 6.33
N ILE A 54 -4.87 -0.69 7.33
CA ILE A 54 -6.33 -0.87 7.36
C ILE A 54 -6.98 -0.24 6.12
N GLY A 55 -6.55 0.96 5.72
CA GLY A 55 -7.02 1.61 4.51
C GLY A 55 -6.79 0.78 3.25
N GLN A 56 -5.59 0.19 3.13
CA GLN A 56 -5.24 -0.69 2.02
C GLN A 56 -6.16 -1.93 1.99
N LEU A 57 -6.41 -2.56 3.14
CA LEU A 57 -7.31 -3.72 3.24
C LEU A 57 -8.76 -3.35 2.89
N LEU A 58 -9.25 -2.21 3.35
CA LEU A 58 -10.57 -1.70 3.00
C LEU A 58 -10.70 -1.43 1.49
N ASN A 59 -9.64 -0.91 0.86
CA ASN A 59 -9.58 -0.72 -0.58
C ASN A 59 -9.68 -2.06 -1.35
N GLU A 60 -9.03 -3.12 -0.86
CA GLU A 60 -9.17 -4.46 -1.46
C GLU A 60 -10.58 -5.02 -1.32
N VAL A 61 -11.20 -4.86 -0.14
CA VAL A 61 -12.61 -5.22 0.06
C VAL A 61 -13.51 -4.44 -0.89
N PHE A 62 -13.27 -3.14 -1.06
CA PHE A 62 -14.01 -2.31 -1.98
C PHE A 62 -13.84 -2.75 -3.44
N ASN A 63 -12.62 -3.10 -3.88
CA ASN A 63 -12.39 -3.68 -5.19
C ASN A 63 -13.19 -4.97 -5.41
N MET A 64 -13.19 -5.89 -4.43
CA MET A 64 -13.96 -7.13 -4.50
C MET A 64 -15.47 -6.89 -4.64
N VAL A 65 -16.00 -5.89 -3.92
CA VAL A 65 -17.40 -5.48 -4.04
C VAL A 65 -17.67 -4.92 -5.43
N LEU A 66 -16.85 -3.98 -5.91
CA LEU A 66 -17.01 -3.38 -7.24
C LEU A 66 -16.99 -4.41 -8.36
N LYS A 67 -16.09 -5.39 -8.29
CA LYS A 67 -16.04 -6.51 -9.26
C LYS A 67 -17.35 -7.29 -9.33
N LYS A 68 -17.98 -7.54 -8.17
CA LYS A 68 -19.27 -8.26 -8.09
C LYS A 68 -20.45 -7.40 -8.55
N VAL A 69 -20.34 -6.08 -8.49
CA VAL A 69 -21.37 -5.13 -8.95
C VAL A 69 -21.26 -4.91 -10.46
N ILE A 70 -20.07 -4.58 -10.96
CA ILE A 70 -19.84 -4.24 -12.38
C ILE A 70 -19.90 -5.48 -13.27
N ARG A 71 -19.34 -6.61 -12.80
CA ARG A 71 -19.38 -7.90 -13.48
C ARG A 71 -18.81 -7.90 -14.91
N GLU A 72 -17.89 -6.99 -15.22
CA GLU A 72 -17.24 -6.96 -16.53
C GLU A 72 -16.33 -8.20 -16.71
N PRO A 73 -16.43 -8.91 -17.85
CA PRO A 73 -15.56 -10.05 -18.12
C PRO A 73 -14.10 -9.63 -18.30
N ARG A 74 -13.18 -10.56 -18.05
CA ARG A 74 -11.76 -10.40 -18.40
C ARG A 74 -11.54 -10.59 -19.92
N PRO A 75 -10.38 -10.18 -20.46
CA PRO A 75 -9.99 -10.53 -21.83
C PRO A 75 -10.12 -12.04 -22.12
N PRO A 76 -10.45 -12.43 -23.36
CA PRO A 76 -10.41 -13.82 -23.78
C PRO A 76 -9.04 -14.44 -23.50
N GLY A 77 -9.00 -15.63 -22.88
CA GLY A 77 -7.76 -16.31 -22.50
C GLY A 77 -7.35 -16.16 -21.03
N ALA A 78 -7.78 -15.10 -20.33
CA ALA A 78 -7.46 -14.93 -18.91
C ALA A 78 -8.00 -16.07 -18.02
N GLY A 79 -9.13 -16.67 -18.40
CA GLY A 79 -9.70 -17.83 -17.71
C GLY A 79 -8.82 -19.09 -17.78
N LYS A 80 -8.01 -19.24 -18.83
CA LYS A 80 -7.04 -20.35 -18.97
C LYS A 80 -5.89 -20.22 -17.96
N LEU A 81 -5.66 -19.01 -17.44
CA LEU A 81 -4.68 -18.69 -16.40
C LEU A 81 -5.28 -18.80 -14.98
N GLY A 82 -6.41 -19.52 -14.83
CA GLY A 82 -7.05 -19.76 -13.53
C GLY A 82 -7.76 -18.54 -12.92
N LYS A 83 -7.93 -17.44 -13.67
CA LYS A 83 -8.64 -16.24 -13.21
C LYS A 83 -10.09 -16.24 -13.69
N THR A 84 -10.98 -16.76 -12.86
CA THR A 84 -12.44 -16.84 -13.13
C THR A 84 -13.23 -15.64 -12.58
N SER A 85 -12.59 -14.74 -11.84
CA SER A 85 -13.22 -13.52 -11.33
C SER A 85 -13.40 -12.46 -12.42
N TYR A 86 -14.37 -11.56 -12.23
CA TYR A 86 -14.56 -10.36 -13.05
C TYR A 86 -13.30 -9.49 -13.15
N GLY A 87 -13.17 -8.76 -14.26
CA GLY A 87 -11.98 -8.01 -14.66
C GLY A 87 -12.00 -6.53 -14.25
N MET A 88 -13.17 -5.92 -14.10
CA MET A 88 -13.31 -4.49 -13.78
C MET A 88 -13.68 -4.26 -12.31
N PRO A 89 -13.01 -3.36 -11.58
CA PRO A 89 -11.73 -2.74 -11.92
C PRO A 89 -10.54 -3.68 -11.62
N SER A 90 -9.38 -3.43 -12.24
CA SER A 90 -8.16 -4.19 -11.94
C SER A 90 -7.74 -4.02 -10.48
N ASP A 91 -7.61 -5.15 -9.77
CA ASP A 91 -7.19 -5.22 -8.36
C ASP A 91 -5.76 -4.71 -8.19
N HIS A 92 -4.83 -5.16 -9.03
CA HIS A 92 -3.43 -4.73 -8.95
C HIS A 92 -3.28 -3.22 -9.21
N ALA A 93 -4.01 -2.68 -10.20
CA ALA A 93 -3.97 -1.24 -10.46
C ALA A 93 -4.59 -0.46 -9.28
N GLN A 94 -5.76 -0.87 -8.79
CA GLN A 94 -6.40 -0.19 -7.68
C GLN A 94 -5.56 -0.22 -6.39
N PHE A 95 -4.96 -1.37 -6.07
CA PHE A 95 -4.04 -1.53 -4.92
C PHE A 95 -2.88 -0.54 -5.02
N MET A 96 -2.18 -0.55 -6.15
CA MET A 96 -0.93 0.22 -6.33
C MET A 96 -1.19 1.72 -6.34
N PHE A 97 -2.24 2.18 -7.02
CA PHE A 97 -2.57 3.60 -7.08
C PHE A 97 -3.16 4.14 -5.77
N PHE A 98 -3.88 3.31 -4.98
CA PHE A 98 -4.22 3.66 -3.60
C PHE A 98 -2.95 3.88 -2.77
N PHE A 99 -2.02 2.93 -2.81
CA PHE A 99 -0.77 3.01 -2.07
C PHE A 99 0.05 4.25 -2.47
N ALA A 100 0.20 4.48 -3.78
CA ALA A 100 0.93 5.63 -4.32
C ALA A 100 0.31 6.96 -3.90
N MET A 101 -1.02 7.10 -3.99
CA MET A 101 -1.71 8.31 -3.57
C MET A 101 -1.53 8.54 -2.07
N PHE A 102 -1.71 7.51 -1.25
CA PHE A 102 -1.61 7.64 0.20
C PHE A 102 -0.19 8.01 0.65
N VAL A 103 0.84 7.36 0.09
CA VAL A 103 2.26 7.73 0.33
C VAL A 103 2.53 9.17 -0.10
N THR A 104 1.99 9.58 -1.25
CA THR A 104 2.13 10.96 -1.75
C THR A 104 1.54 11.95 -0.74
N LEU A 105 0.33 11.70 -0.25
CA LEU A 105 -0.33 12.60 0.70
C LEU A 105 0.37 12.63 2.06
N LEU A 106 0.82 11.48 2.58
CA LEU A 106 1.66 11.43 3.79
C LEU A 106 2.92 12.30 3.64
N THR A 107 3.54 12.21 2.47
CA THR A 107 4.77 12.92 2.14
C THR A 107 4.55 14.43 1.96
N LEU A 108 3.50 14.84 1.25
CA LEU A 108 3.19 16.25 1.00
C LEU A 108 2.68 16.97 2.24
N THR A 109 1.99 16.25 3.14
CA THR A 109 1.52 16.77 4.44
C THR A 109 2.59 16.69 5.54
N LYS A 110 3.83 16.29 5.19
CA LYS A 110 4.97 16.14 6.11
C LYS A 110 4.72 15.18 7.28
N ARG A 111 3.80 14.23 7.11
CA ARG A 111 3.61 13.10 8.03
C ARG A 111 4.66 12.01 7.84
N ILE A 112 5.28 12.00 6.66
CA ILE A 112 6.58 11.40 6.38
C ILE A 112 7.43 12.51 5.76
N SER A 113 8.58 12.74 6.35
CA SER A 113 9.51 13.80 6.00
C SER A 113 10.73 13.23 5.28
N PHE A 114 11.27 14.02 4.37
CA PHE A 114 12.48 13.70 3.62
C PHE A 114 13.44 14.87 3.67
N PRO A 115 14.77 14.64 3.65
CA PRO A 115 15.77 15.69 3.85
C PRO A 115 15.67 16.85 2.85
N ASN A 116 15.24 16.57 1.61
CA ASN A 116 15.09 17.60 0.60
C ASN A 116 14.00 17.25 -0.43
N LYS A 117 13.61 18.26 -1.21
CA LYS A 117 12.57 18.15 -2.24
C LYS A 117 12.89 17.14 -3.35
N PHE A 118 14.17 16.88 -3.64
CA PHE A 118 14.59 15.94 -4.68
C PHE A 118 14.41 14.49 -4.24
N VAL A 119 14.82 14.14 -3.01
CA VAL A 119 14.56 12.82 -2.42
C VAL A 119 13.05 12.59 -2.34
N ARG A 120 12.31 13.59 -1.88
CA ARG A 120 10.84 13.55 -1.83
C ARG A 120 10.22 13.25 -3.19
N ALA A 121 10.63 13.98 -4.22
CA ALA A 121 10.15 13.77 -5.59
C ALA A 121 10.57 12.39 -6.11
N GLY A 122 11.79 11.95 -5.83
CA GLY A 122 12.29 10.63 -6.22
C GLY A 122 11.46 9.48 -5.62
N VAL A 123 11.08 9.58 -4.35
CA VAL A 123 10.22 8.58 -3.69
C VAL A 123 8.81 8.58 -4.28
N ILE A 124 8.20 9.74 -4.50
CA ILE A 124 6.86 9.81 -5.11
C ILE A 124 6.91 9.22 -6.52
N SER A 125 7.89 9.65 -7.34
CA SER A 125 8.07 9.18 -8.70
C SER A 125 8.33 7.68 -8.78
N SER A 126 9.14 7.11 -7.88
CA SER A 126 9.44 5.67 -7.89
C SER A 126 8.23 4.83 -7.55
N VAL A 127 7.39 5.26 -6.60
CA VAL A 127 6.16 4.55 -6.24
C VAL A 127 5.13 4.60 -7.39
N TYR A 128 4.97 5.73 -8.06
CA TYR A 128 4.12 5.81 -9.25
C TYR A 128 4.68 5.02 -10.43
N LEU A 129 6.00 5.03 -10.66
CA LEU A 129 6.65 4.24 -11.70
C LEU A 129 6.39 2.74 -11.46
N LEU A 130 6.59 2.26 -10.24
CA LEU A 130 6.27 0.88 -9.87
C LEU A 130 4.78 0.57 -10.11
N SER A 131 3.89 1.49 -9.72
CA SER A 131 2.44 1.34 -9.93
C SER A 131 2.07 1.19 -11.41
N VAL A 132 2.70 1.97 -12.29
CA VAL A 132 2.53 1.89 -13.74
C VAL A 132 3.09 0.59 -14.30
N ILE A 133 4.28 0.15 -13.87
CA ILE A 133 4.87 -1.13 -14.30
C ILE A 133 3.96 -2.29 -13.91
N VAL A 134 3.48 -2.32 -12.67
CA VAL A 134 2.56 -3.34 -12.18
C VAL A 134 1.25 -3.32 -12.96
N ALA A 135 0.68 -2.14 -13.20
CA ALA A 135 -0.55 -2.00 -13.98
C ALA A 135 -0.35 -2.50 -15.44
N TYR A 136 0.72 -2.08 -16.10
CA TYR A 136 1.05 -2.49 -17.47
C TYR A 136 1.29 -3.99 -17.58
N SER A 137 1.96 -4.61 -16.59
CA SER A 137 2.17 -6.07 -16.57
C SER A 137 0.87 -6.85 -16.71
N ARG A 138 -0.26 -6.32 -16.22
CA ARG A 138 -1.57 -6.99 -16.30
C ARG A 138 -2.15 -7.00 -17.70
N ILE A 139 -1.81 -6.00 -18.50
CA ILE A 139 -2.19 -5.92 -19.92
C ILE A 139 -1.28 -6.84 -20.72
N TYR A 140 0.03 -6.73 -20.48
CA TYR A 140 1.04 -7.54 -21.18
C TYR A 140 0.79 -9.04 -21.00
N LEU A 141 0.47 -9.48 -19.78
CA LEU A 141 0.16 -10.88 -19.48
C LEU A 141 -1.27 -11.31 -19.87
N GLY A 142 -2.03 -10.45 -20.56
CA GLY A 142 -3.38 -10.77 -21.06
C GLY A 142 -4.46 -10.91 -19.98
N LEU A 143 -4.26 -10.31 -18.80
CA LEU A 143 -5.14 -10.49 -17.63
C LEU A 143 -6.20 -9.40 -17.48
N HIS A 144 -5.96 -8.21 -18.04
CA HIS A 144 -6.86 -7.06 -18.00
C HIS A 144 -6.78 -6.23 -19.29
N THR A 145 -7.84 -5.46 -19.56
CA THR A 145 -7.88 -4.47 -20.65
C THR A 145 -7.43 -3.08 -20.16
N TRP A 146 -7.12 -2.17 -21.09
CA TRP A 146 -6.82 -0.76 -20.77
C TRP A 146 -7.91 -0.08 -19.93
N PRO A 147 -9.22 -0.16 -20.27
CA PRO A 147 -10.27 0.41 -19.43
C PRO A 147 -10.27 -0.13 -17.99
N GLN A 148 -10.02 -1.44 -17.82
CA GLN A 148 -9.97 -2.07 -16.49
C GLN A 148 -8.83 -1.55 -15.63
N ILE A 149 -7.69 -1.27 -16.26
CA ILE A 149 -6.51 -0.71 -15.60
C ILE A 149 -6.71 0.77 -15.27
N ILE A 150 -7.23 1.56 -16.20
CA ILE A 150 -7.50 2.98 -15.99
C ILE A 150 -8.53 3.17 -14.87
N ALA A 151 -9.63 2.42 -14.90
CA ALA A 151 -10.63 2.47 -13.84
C ALA A 151 -10.06 2.06 -12.48
N GLY A 152 -9.26 1.00 -12.42
CA GLY A 152 -8.56 0.60 -11.19
C GLY A 152 -7.64 1.72 -10.68
N GLY A 153 -6.83 2.31 -11.53
CA GLY A 153 -5.93 3.41 -11.16
C GLY A 153 -6.68 4.65 -10.65
N ILE A 154 -7.77 5.06 -11.31
CA ILE A 154 -8.62 6.19 -10.91
C ILE A 154 -9.28 5.90 -9.57
N ILE A 155 -9.93 4.75 -9.43
CA ILE A 155 -10.64 4.37 -8.20
C ILE A 155 -9.66 4.26 -7.04
N GLY A 156 -8.49 3.64 -7.25
CA GLY A 156 -7.45 3.52 -6.24
C GLY A 156 -6.94 4.89 -5.78
N SER A 157 -6.67 5.79 -6.71
CA SER A 157 -6.23 7.16 -6.41
C SER A 157 -7.30 7.93 -5.62
N ILE A 158 -8.57 7.88 -6.05
CA ILE A 158 -9.68 8.57 -5.39
C ILE A 158 -9.90 8.02 -3.98
N THR A 159 -9.98 6.70 -3.84
CA THR A 159 -10.20 6.05 -2.53
C THR A 159 -9.02 6.29 -1.58
N GLY A 160 -7.79 6.30 -2.07
CA GLY A 160 -6.60 6.67 -1.30
C GLY A 160 -6.69 8.11 -0.78
N ALA A 161 -7.06 9.06 -1.64
CA ALA A 161 -7.22 10.46 -1.26
C ALA A 161 -8.37 10.68 -0.28
N VAL A 162 -9.53 10.06 -0.53
CA VAL A 162 -10.71 10.14 0.33
C VAL A 162 -10.41 9.54 1.69
N TYR A 163 -9.84 8.33 1.74
CA TYR A 163 -9.50 7.68 3.01
C TYR A 163 -8.47 8.50 3.80
N PHE A 164 -7.46 9.06 3.14
CA PHE A 164 -6.50 9.96 3.78
C PHE A 164 -7.17 11.20 4.37
N TYR A 165 -8.06 11.85 3.60
CA TYR A 165 -8.78 13.03 4.04
C TYR A 165 -9.71 12.73 5.22
N LEU A 166 -10.43 11.60 5.17
CA LEU A 166 -11.27 11.14 6.27
C LEU A 166 -10.44 10.92 7.54
N LEU A 167 -9.33 10.20 7.44
CA LEU A 167 -8.46 9.87 8.56
C LEU A 167 -7.81 11.11 9.20
N HIS A 168 -7.27 12.01 8.37
CA HIS A 168 -6.39 13.08 8.84
C HIS A 168 -7.02 14.47 8.90
N VAL A 169 -8.19 14.66 8.30
CA VAL A 169 -8.91 15.94 8.32
C VAL A 169 -10.24 15.75 9.02
N LEU A 170 -11.19 15.05 8.38
CA LEU A 170 -12.59 15.02 8.83
C LEU A 170 -12.77 14.31 10.18
N ALA A 171 -12.28 13.08 10.29
CA ALA A 171 -12.44 12.26 11.50
C ALA A 171 -11.23 12.34 12.42
N SER A 172 -10.25 13.20 12.14
CA SER A 172 -8.96 13.25 12.85
C SER A 172 -9.12 13.41 14.37
N SER A 173 -9.96 14.36 14.81
CA SER A 173 -10.23 14.59 16.23
C SER A 173 -10.95 13.40 16.87
N PHE A 174 -11.95 12.84 16.18
CA PHE A 174 -12.70 11.69 16.67
C PHE A 174 -11.79 10.46 16.83
N ILE A 175 -11.07 10.09 15.77
CA ILE A 175 -10.14 8.95 15.74
C ILE A 175 -9.10 9.12 16.84
N ARG A 176 -8.52 10.32 16.99
CA ARG A 176 -7.53 10.58 18.03
C ARG A 176 -8.09 10.40 19.43
N GLN A 177 -9.22 11.05 19.74
CA GLN A 177 -9.80 11.08 21.09
C GLN A 177 -10.42 9.75 21.52
N HIS A 178 -10.99 8.99 20.58
CA HIS A 178 -11.77 7.80 20.90
C HIS A 178 -11.11 6.50 20.49
N ILE A 179 -10.42 6.46 19.34
CA ILE A 179 -9.82 5.23 18.82
C ILE A 179 -8.34 5.14 19.24
N SER A 180 -7.49 6.06 18.80
CA SER A 180 -6.05 6.06 19.15
C SER A 180 -5.86 6.07 20.65
N LYS A 181 -6.59 6.94 21.38
CA LYS A 181 -6.50 6.99 22.84
C LYS A 181 -6.86 5.67 23.51
N ARG A 182 -7.97 5.03 23.13
CA ARG A 182 -8.37 3.72 23.69
C ARG A 182 -7.34 2.63 23.39
N ILE A 183 -6.75 2.65 22.20
CA ILE A 183 -5.67 1.72 21.86
C ILE A 183 -4.48 1.99 22.78
N LEU A 184 -3.99 3.22 22.87
CA LEU A 184 -2.81 3.58 23.66
C LEU A 184 -2.99 3.37 25.17
N ASP A 185 -4.20 3.59 25.69
CA ASP A 185 -4.53 3.41 27.11
C ASP A 185 -4.64 1.92 27.50
N HIS A 186 -4.80 1.02 26.53
CA HIS A 186 -4.88 -0.42 26.78
C HIS A 186 -3.57 -0.97 27.35
N PRO A 187 -3.58 -1.86 28.37
CA PRO A 187 -2.35 -2.38 28.98
C PRO A 187 -1.39 -3.03 27.98
N LEU A 188 -1.91 -3.70 26.96
CA LEU A 188 -1.09 -4.30 25.89
C LEU A 188 -0.28 -3.27 25.12
N SER A 189 -0.75 -2.04 24.97
CA SER A 189 0.01 -0.99 24.28
C SER A 189 1.28 -0.62 25.04
N ARG A 190 1.27 -0.72 26.38
CA ARG A 190 2.48 -0.54 27.19
C ARG A 190 3.43 -1.73 27.07
N VAL A 191 2.89 -2.95 27.05
CA VAL A 191 3.68 -4.19 26.90
C VAL A 191 4.37 -4.24 25.53
N PHE A 192 3.66 -3.85 24.48
CA PHE A 192 4.15 -3.89 23.10
C PHE A 192 4.78 -2.59 22.63
N TYR A 193 4.84 -1.54 23.46
CA TYR A 193 5.38 -0.22 23.10
C TYR A 193 4.70 0.38 21.85
N ILE A 194 3.37 0.35 21.79
CA ILE A 194 2.59 0.97 20.71
C ILE A 194 2.65 2.50 20.84
N ILE A 195 2.91 3.18 19.73
CA ILE A 195 3.10 4.63 19.68
C ILE A 195 2.22 5.30 18.63
N ASP A 196 1.89 6.58 18.86
CA ASP A 196 1.20 7.44 17.91
C ASP A 196 2.04 8.69 17.59
N VAL A 197 2.82 8.59 16.52
CA VAL A 197 3.71 9.66 16.06
C VAL A 197 2.95 10.83 15.43
N SER A 198 1.66 10.66 15.10
CA SER A 198 0.84 11.74 14.51
C SER A 198 0.56 12.89 15.48
N MET A 199 0.88 12.72 16.77
CA MET A 199 0.78 13.73 17.81
C MET A 199 2.05 14.59 17.92
N ILE A 200 3.18 14.14 17.40
CA ILE A 200 4.46 14.83 17.49
C ILE A 200 4.54 15.90 16.39
N LYS A 201 4.87 17.14 16.77
CA LYS A 201 5.09 18.24 15.82
C LYS A 201 6.56 18.24 15.44
N GLY A 202 6.91 17.73 14.26
CA GLY A 202 8.29 17.72 13.79
C GLY A 202 8.55 16.60 12.78
N ASP A 203 9.78 16.55 12.30
CA ASP A 203 10.30 15.41 11.56
C ASP A 203 10.75 14.34 12.56
N LEU A 204 9.95 13.27 12.71
CA LEU A 204 10.27 12.18 13.63
C LEU A 204 11.63 11.55 13.35
N MET A 205 11.99 11.38 12.07
CA MET A 205 13.26 10.75 11.70
C MET A 205 14.43 11.61 12.12
N GLU A 206 14.30 12.93 11.97
CA GLU A 206 15.29 13.89 12.44
C GLU A 206 15.39 13.88 13.98
N GLU A 207 14.26 13.84 14.69
CA GLU A 207 14.22 13.75 16.15
C GLU A 207 14.87 12.46 16.67
N GLU A 208 14.54 11.31 16.07
CA GLU A 208 15.12 9.99 16.39
C GLU A 208 16.63 9.98 16.14
N TYR A 209 17.08 10.53 15.00
CA TYR A 209 18.50 10.63 14.66
C TYR A 209 19.28 11.52 15.65
N ASN A 210 18.72 12.69 15.98
CA ASN A 210 19.32 13.62 16.93
C ASN A 210 19.32 13.07 18.36
N LEU A 211 18.33 12.25 18.74
CA LEU A 211 18.35 11.51 20.00
C LEU A 211 19.46 10.48 20.01
N TRP A 212 19.61 9.71 18.94
CA TRP A 212 20.69 8.74 18.81
C TRP A 212 22.08 9.38 18.92
N LEU A 213 22.32 10.51 18.23
CA LEU A 213 23.59 11.26 18.34
C LEU A 213 23.90 11.66 19.79
N ARG A 214 22.91 12.23 20.51
CA ARG A 214 23.07 12.62 21.91
C ARG A 214 23.38 11.44 22.84
N LEU A 215 22.77 10.28 22.59
CA LEU A 215 23.03 9.06 23.37
C LEU A 215 24.40 8.44 23.04
N ALA A 216 24.81 8.48 21.78
CA ALA A 216 26.10 7.98 21.32
C ALA A 216 27.26 8.80 21.91
N ASP A 217 27.12 10.13 21.96
CA ASP A 217 28.14 11.02 22.54
C ASP A 217 28.26 10.87 24.05
N ARG A 218 27.15 10.61 24.76
CA ARG A 218 27.18 10.32 26.20
C ARG A 218 27.92 9.03 26.54
N LYS A 219 27.96 8.05 25.65
CA LYS A 219 28.72 6.79 25.86
C LYS A 219 30.22 6.93 25.61
N LYS A 220 30.67 8.03 25.00
CA LYS A 220 32.08 8.32 24.75
C LYS A 220 32.76 9.12 25.86
N LYS A 221 31.98 9.66 26.81
CA LYS A 221 32.44 10.32 28.03
C LYS A 221 32.39 9.34 29.20
#